data_AF-A0A1C0ZZS7-F1
#
_entry.id   AF-A0A1C0ZZS7-F1
#
_cell.length_a   1.000
_cell.length_b   1.000
_cell.length_c   1.000
_cell.angle_alpha   90.00
_cell.angle_beta   90.00
_cell.angle_gamma   90.00
#
_symmetry.space_group_name_H-M   'P 1'
#
loop_
_entity.id
_entity.type
_entity.pdbx_description
1 polymer ?
#
loop_
_entity_poly.entity_id
_entity_poly.type
_entity_poly.pdbx_seq_one_letter_code
_entity_poly.pdbx_strand_id
1 'polypeptide(L)'
;MVDIETSDHADQSRLDFDQKIAFHTLTGELLHTTAKRLNLTVSEENTRCTLHLEVTWSVYQQLLVGEWMGLFANARTSETQMDFEQDQVIELRVMLRQSLIPTACHNGTEVELVLQTLLGDSTEAHKLRNSESWLVIEVKQQLQLSAELDGSGTLKRGYRTLWAGPAVVGASYIAARVDYTLKEIVEGYLNRREIPYEWITESIIRLTYEGENGTWIVLVRTDEEKQVCLVYSIFPEFVPEEHRGEMAVYLIEENYDLVVGNFELDTTDGELRYRTSIDAENAHLTMELFGQLFKTNVVNMDHYFYVIQEGIQEGFL
;
A
#
# COMPACT_ATOMS: atom_id res chain seq x y z
N MET A 1 -38.77 -26.84 3.91
CA MET A 1 -38.35 -25.44 3.95
C MET A 1 -37.04 -25.44 3.18
N VAL A 2 -37.03 -24.83 2.00
CA VAL A 2 -35.94 -24.94 1.03
C VAL A 2 -34.85 -23.98 1.50
N ASP A 3 -33.72 -24.52 1.94
CA ASP A 3 -32.50 -23.72 2.12
C ASP A 3 -31.95 -23.42 0.72
N ILE A 4 -31.95 -22.14 0.40
CA ILE A 4 -31.40 -21.59 -0.84
C ILE A 4 -29.90 -21.43 -0.57
N GLU A 5 -29.09 -22.35 -1.07
CA GLU A 5 -27.69 -22.08 -1.34
C GLU A 5 -27.62 -21.04 -2.46
N THR A 6 -27.55 -19.76 -2.11
CA THR A 6 -27.09 -18.73 -3.04
C THR A 6 -25.58 -18.88 -3.16
N SER A 7 -25.12 -19.67 -4.14
CA SER A 7 -23.74 -19.60 -4.59
C SER A 7 -23.52 -18.24 -5.23
N ASP A 8 -22.59 -17.46 -4.68
CA ASP A 8 -22.11 -16.21 -5.26
C ASP A 8 -21.40 -16.53 -6.59
N HIS A 9 -22.15 -16.47 -7.70
CA HIS A 9 -21.66 -16.77 -9.03
C HIS A 9 -21.01 -15.51 -9.63
N ALA A 10 -19.70 -15.39 -9.50
CA ALA A 10 -18.95 -14.37 -10.23
C ALA A 10 -18.97 -14.67 -11.75
N ASP A 11 -19.51 -13.75 -12.54
CA ASP A 11 -19.48 -13.83 -14.00
C ASP A 11 -18.09 -13.40 -14.50
N GLN A 12 -17.41 -14.29 -15.21
CA GLN A 12 -16.06 -14.06 -15.71
C GLN A 12 -16.06 -14.09 -17.23
N SER A 13 -15.71 -12.95 -17.82
CA SER A 13 -15.58 -12.77 -19.26
C SER A 13 -14.13 -12.43 -19.64
N ARG A 14 -13.74 -12.87 -20.84
CA ARG A 14 -12.39 -12.73 -21.38
C ARG A 14 -12.46 -12.49 -22.88
N LEU A 15 -11.64 -11.55 -23.35
CA LEU A 15 -11.49 -11.25 -24.76
C LEU A 15 -10.00 -11.15 -25.12
N ASP A 16 -9.55 -11.98 -26.05
CA ASP A 16 -8.21 -11.92 -26.65
C ASP A 16 -8.25 -11.05 -27.92
N PHE A 17 -7.26 -10.20 -28.11
CA PHE A 17 -7.13 -9.28 -29.25
C PHE A 17 -5.67 -8.87 -29.45
N ASP A 18 -5.39 -7.99 -30.42
CA ASP A 18 -4.05 -7.46 -30.65
C ASP A 18 -4.19 -6.00 -31.12
N GLN A 19 -4.03 -5.05 -30.20
CA GLN A 19 -4.24 -3.63 -30.49
C GLN A 19 -3.15 -2.78 -29.85
N LYS A 20 -2.64 -1.79 -30.59
CA LYS A 20 -1.71 -0.79 -30.04
C LYS A 20 -2.50 0.20 -29.19
N ILE A 21 -2.07 0.40 -27.95
CA ILE A 21 -2.65 1.38 -27.03
C ILE A 21 -1.54 2.28 -26.50
N ALA A 22 -1.76 3.59 -26.59
CA ALA A 22 -0.90 4.59 -25.96
C ALA A 22 -1.54 5.03 -24.65
N PHE A 23 -0.79 4.93 -23.55
CA PHE A 23 -1.21 5.46 -22.25
C PHE A 23 -0.52 6.79 -21.97
N HIS A 24 -1.27 7.77 -21.49
CA HIS A 24 -0.76 9.08 -21.09
C HIS A 24 -0.22 9.02 -19.66
N THR A 25 0.99 9.51 -19.45
CA THR A 25 1.55 9.73 -18.10
C THR A 25 1.02 11.01 -17.47
N LEU A 26 1.17 11.17 -16.15
CA LEU A 26 0.88 12.45 -15.48
C LEU A 26 1.71 13.62 -16.05
N THR A 27 2.89 13.32 -16.59
CA THR A 27 3.77 14.30 -17.24
C THR A 27 3.44 14.56 -18.70
N GLY A 28 2.44 13.86 -19.26
CA GLY A 28 1.96 14.05 -20.63
C GLY A 28 2.70 13.23 -21.70
N GLU A 29 3.61 12.34 -21.30
CA GLU A 29 4.30 11.42 -22.21
C GLU A 29 3.39 10.26 -22.62
N LEU A 30 3.74 9.59 -23.73
CA LEU A 30 2.98 8.45 -24.25
C LEU A 30 3.77 7.15 -24.06
N LEU A 31 3.19 6.24 -23.28
CA LEU A 31 3.67 4.88 -23.13
C LEU A 31 3.01 4.00 -24.20
N HIS A 32 3.75 3.69 -25.25
CA HIS A 32 3.27 2.84 -26.34
C HIS A 32 3.33 1.36 -25.96
N THR A 33 2.16 0.71 -25.97
CA THR A 33 2.01 -0.70 -25.59
C THR A 33 1.21 -1.46 -26.64
N THR A 34 1.30 -2.78 -26.62
CA THR A 34 0.41 -3.66 -27.38
C THR A 34 -0.48 -4.44 -26.41
N ALA A 35 -1.78 -4.19 -26.42
CA ALA A 35 -2.74 -4.90 -25.61
C ALA A 35 -3.18 -6.21 -26.27
N LYS A 36 -3.13 -7.31 -25.51
CA LYS A 36 -3.35 -8.68 -26.00
C LYS A 36 -4.63 -9.34 -25.47
N ARG A 37 -5.06 -8.96 -24.27
CA ARG A 37 -6.20 -9.60 -23.59
C ARG A 37 -6.79 -8.70 -22.53
N LEU A 38 -8.12 -8.60 -22.51
CA LEU A 38 -8.90 -7.98 -21.45
C LEU A 38 -9.70 -9.07 -20.73
N ASN A 39 -9.73 -9.04 -19.40
CA ASN A 39 -10.60 -9.88 -18.60
C ASN A 39 -11.43 -9.01 -17.68
N LEU A 40 -12.71 -9.33 -17.55
CA LEU A 40 -13.62 -8.70 -16.61
C LEU A 40 -14.24 -9.80 -15.73
N THR A 41 -14.28 -9.56 -14.44
CA THR A 41 -14.94 -10.43 -13.46
C THR A 41 -15.91 -9.58 -12.69
N VAL A 42 -17.20 -9.95 -12.67
CA VAL A 42 -18.27 -9.22 -12.01
C VAL A 42 -18.89 -10.15 -10.97
N SER A 43 -18.86 -9.76 -9.70
CA SER A 43 -19.61 -10.41 -8.62
C SER A 43 -20.46 -9.39 -7.86
N GLU A 44 -21.32 -9.85 -6.94
CA GLU A 44 -22.17 -8.97 -6.12
C GLU A 44 -21.34 -8.00 -5.26
N GLU A 45 -20.18 -8.45 -4.77
CA GLU A 45 -19.33 -7.66 -3.87
C GLU A 45 -18.20 -6.91 -4.58
N ASN A 46 -17.74 -7.36 -5.77
CA ASN A 46 -16.57 -6.78 -6.40
C ASN A 46 -16.54 -6.99 -7.93
N THR A 47 -16.12 -5.95 -8.66
CA THR A 47 -15.84 -6.05 -10.09
C THR A 47 -14.36 -5.82 -10.33
N ARG A 48 -13.73 -6.68 -11.13
CA ARG A 48 -12.30 -6.61 -11.43
C ARG A 48 -12.05 -6.64 -12.93
N CYS A 49 -11.30 -5.65 -13.41
CA CYS A 49 -10.89 -5.54 -14.81
C CYS A 49 -9.36 -5.64 -14.91
N THR A 50 -8.86 -6.52 -15.77
CA THR A 50 -7.42 -6.73 -16.00
C THR A 50 -7.08 -6.74 -17.47
N LEU A 51 -5.92 -6.18 -17.81
CA LEU A 51 -5.42 -6.05 -19.17
C LEU A 51 -4.02 -6.64 -19.26
N HIS A 52 -3.76 -7.41 -20.31
CA HIS A 52 -2.44 -7.92 -20.68
C HIS A 52 -1.83 -7.01 -21.74
N LEU A 53 -0.62 -6.53 -21.47
CA LEU A 53 0.14 -5.64 -22.32
C LEU A 53 1.50 -6.27 -22.66
N GLU A 54 2.01 -5.94 -23.83
CA GLU A 54 3.41 -6.14 -24.21
C GLU A 54 4.07 -4.78 -24.40
N VAL A 55 5.27 -4.63 -23.86
CA VAL A 55 6.07 -3.40 -23.92
C VAL A 55 7.50 -3.70 -24.36
N THR A 56 8.14 -2.74 -25.00
CA THR A 56 9.57 -2.79 -25.28
C THR A 56 10.38 -2.49 -24.01
N TRP A 57 11.67 -2.84 -24.02
CA TRP A 57 12.59 -2.48 -22.95
C TRP A 57 12.58 -0.99 -22.63
N SER A 58 12.60 -0.13 -23.65
CA SER A 58 12.59 1.33 -23.46
C SER A 58 11.34 1.81 -22.73
N VAL A 59 10.16 1.27 -23.05
CA VAL A 59 8.91 1.65 -22.37
C VAL A 59 8.89 1.11 -20.94
N TYR A 60 9.41 -0.09 -20.72
CA TYR A 60 9.54 -0.64 -19.39
C TYR A 60 10.48 0.19 -18.49
N GLN A 61 11.59 0.71 -19.03
CA GLN A 61 12.47 1.63 -18.29
C GLN A 61 11.75 2.95 -17.94
N GLN A 62 10.93 3.49 -18.86
CA GLN A 62 10.12 4.68 -18.56
C GLN A 62 9.11 4.41 -17.43
N LEU A 63 8.47 3.24 -17.42
CA LEU A 63 7.58 2.82 -16.33
C LEU A 63 8.31 2.76 -14.98
N LEU A 64 9.54 2.23 -14.95
CA LEU A 64 10.33 2.14 -13.72
C LEU A 64 10.80 3.51 -13.22
N VAL A 65 11.28 4.37 -14.11
CA VAL A 65 11.81 5.70 -13.75
C VAL A 65 10.70 6.64 -13.29
N GLY A 66 9.56 6.64 -14.00
CA GLY A 66 8.42 7.47 -13.64
C GLY A 66 7.49 6.85 -12.61
N GLU A 67 7.78 5.63 -12.15
CA GLU A 67 6.91 4.83 -11.27
C GLU A 67 5.46 4.71 -11.76
N TRP A 68 5.29 4.77 -13.09
CA TRP A 68 3.99 4.80 -13.74
C TRP A 68 3.24 3.48 -13.58
N MET A 69 1.91 3.56 -13.64
CA MET A 69 1.03 2.41 -13.41
C MET A 69 1.29 1.73 -12.05
N GLY A 70 1.69 2.51 -11.04
CA GLY A 70 1.98 2.04 -9.69
C GLY A 70 3.22 1.17 -9.57
N LEU A 71 4.17 1.25 -10.51
CA LEU A 71 5.40 0.44 -10.49
C LEU A 71 6.48 1.01 -9.56
N PHE A 72 6.08 1.46 -8.37
CA PHE A 72 6.96 2.03 -7.36
C PHE A 72 8.07 1.08 -6.94
N ALA A 73 9.19 1.63 -6.48
CA ALA A 73 10.31 0.81 -6.02
C ALA A 73 9.93 -0.19 -4.92
N ASN A 74 9.12 0.25 -3.95
CA ASN A 74 8.65 -0.56 -2.82
C ASN A 74 7.52 -1.54 -3.20
N ALA A 75 6.86 -1.35 -4.34
CA ALA A 75 5.75 -2.20 -4.78
C ALA A 75 6.22 -3.49 -5.48
N ARG A 76 7.51 -3.61 -5.83
CA ARG A 76 8.07 -4.76 -6.56
C ARG A 76 8.53 -5.83 -5.57
N THR A 77 8.03 -7.05 -5.68
CA THR A 77 8.30 -8.12 -4.69
C THR A 77 9.68 -8.79 -4.84
N SER A 78 10.55 -8.29 -5.73
CA SER A 78 11.87 -8.85 -6.03
C SER A 78 12.94 -7.80 -5.76
N GLU A 79 13.71 -7.97 -4.68
CA GLU A 79 14.89 -7.14 -4.34
C GLU A 79 16.11 -7.44 -5.24
N THR A 80 16.08 -8.53 -6.01
CA THR A 80 17.12 -8.83 -6.99
C THR A 80 16.84 -8.11 -8.30
N GLN A 81 17.85 -7.39 -8.79
CA GLN A 81 17.91 -6.78 -10.12
C GLN A 81 17.56 -7.88 -11.16
N MET A 82 16.33 -7.90 -11.67
CA MET A 82 15.92 -8.88 -12.67
C MET A 82 16.54 -8.50 -14.02
N ASP A 83 17.48 -9.32 -14.52
CA ASP A 83 18.23 -9.05 -15.75
C ASP A 83 17.42 -9.30 -17.02
N PHE A 84 16.29 -8.62 -17.24
CA PHE A 84 15.51 -8.74 -18.48
C PHE A 84 16.36 -8.45 -19.75
N GLU A 85 16.14 -9.22 -20.81
CA GLU A 85 16.82 -9.07 -22.09
C GLU A 85 16.25 -7.86 -22.82
N GLN A 86 17.11 -6.93 -23.23
CA GLN A 86 16.69 -5.64 -23.79
C GLN A 86 16.03 -5.77 -25.16
N ASP A 87 16.37 -6.83 -25.90
CA ASP A 87 15.89 -7.09 -27.26
C ASP A 87 14.58 -7.90 -27.30
N GLN A 88 14.07 -8.35 -26.14
CA GLN A 88 12.82 -9.11 -26.06
C GLN A 88 11.70 -8.31 -25.42
N VAL A 89 10.47 -8.59 -25.84
CA VAL A 89 9.27 -7.95 -25.28
C VAL A 89 9.07 -8.35 -23.82
N ILE A 90 8.53 -7.41 -23.03
CA ILE A 90 8.15 -7.63 -21.65
C ILE A 90 6.63 -7.65 -21.58
N GLU A 91 6.09 -8.71 -21.00
CA GLU A 91 4.67 -8.89 -20.73
C GLU A 91 4.31 -8.25 -19.40
N LEU A 92 3.32 -7.37 -19.41
CA LEU A 92 2.72 -6.79 -18.21
C LEU A 92 1.30 -7.31 -18.06
N ARG A 93 0.90 -7.60 -16.83
CA ARG A 93 -0.51 -7.68 -16.47
C ARG A 93 -0.82 -6.48 -15.60
N VAL A 94 -1.84 -5.74 -15.97
CA VAL A 94 -2.28 -4.54 -15.25
C VAL A 94 -3.74 -4.68 -14.81
N MET A 95 -4.10 -4.04 -13.70
CA MET A 95 -5.43 -4.06 -13.11
C MET A 95 -6.00 -2.64 -13.04
N LEU A 96 -7.23 -2.46 -13.50
CA LEU A 96 -7.90 -1.16 -13.43
C LEU A 96 -8.20 -0.82 -11.95
N ARG A 97 -8.00 0.43 -11.56
CA ARG A 97 -8.39 0.89 -10.22
C ARG A 97 -9.91 0.79 -10.02
N GLN A 98 -10.31 0.39 -8.82
CA GLN A 98 -11.71 0.19 -8.46
C GLN A 98 -12.59 1.43 -8.69
N SER A 99 -12.07 2.62 -8.39
CA SER A 99 -12.76 3.89 -8.62
C SER A 99 -13.08 4.17 -10.11
N LEU A 100 -12.43 3.48 -11.04
CA LEU A 100 -12.62 3.64 -12.48
C LEU A 100 -13.42 2.52 -13.13
N ILE A 101 -13.79 1.48 -12.38
CA ILE A 101 -14.67 0.41 -12.87
C ILE A 101 -16.00 0.96 -13.41
N PRO A 102 -16.69 1.92 -12.72
CA PRO A 102 -17.90 2.51 -13.28
C PRO A 102 -17.68 3.25 -14.62
N THR A 103 -16.46 3.78 -14.83
CA THR A 103 -16.10 4.43 -16.11
C THR A 103 -15.90 3.39 -17.21
N ALA A 104 -15.23 2.28 -16.89
CA ALA A 104 -15.02 1.18 -17.82
C ALA A 104 -16.32 0.46 -18.23
N CYS A 105 -17.22 0.25 -17.27
CA CYS A 105 -18.50 -0.43 -17.48
C CYS A 105 -19.66 0.52 -17.84
N HIS A 106 -19.36 1.77 -18.22
CA HIS A 106 -20.40 2.78 -18.46
C HIS A 106 -21.43 2.35 -19.51
N ASN A 107 -21.00 1.61 -20.53
CA ASN A 107 -21.85 1.12 -21.62
C ASN A 107 -22.42 -0.29 -21.37
N GLY A 108 -22.01 -0.95 -20.29
CA GLY A 108 -22.39 -2.33 -19.98
C GLY A 108 -21.26 -3.10 -19.28
N THR A 109 -21.58 -4.28 -18.76
CA THR A 109 -20.67 -5.17 -18.02
C THR A 109 -20.13 -6.32 -18.88
N GLU A 110 -20.31 -6.24 -20.19
CA GLU A 110 -19.72 -7.14 -21.17
C GLU A 110 -18.29 -6.70 -21.53
N VAL A 111 -17.35 -7.64 -21.60
CA VAL A 111 -15.93 -7.35 -21.84
C VAL A 111 -15.69 -6.65 -23.18
N GLU A 112 -16.51 -6.93 -24.20
CA GLU A 112 -16.49 -6.26 -25.50
C GLU A 112 -16.84 -4.76 -25.39
N LEU A 113 -17.82 -4.41 -24.55
CA LEU A 113 -18.22 -3.02 -24.33
C LEU A 113 -17.19 -2.25 -23.50
N VAL A 114 -16.56 -2.93 -22.55
CA VAL A 114 -15.41 -2.36 -21.82
C VAL A 114 -14.24 -2.12 -22.78
N LEU A 115 -13.94 -3.07 -23.68
CA LEU A 115 -12.90 -2.88 -24.69
C LEU A 115 -13.24 -1.72 -25.64
N GLN A 116 -14.50 -1.62 -26.09
CA GLN A 116 -14.95 -0.53 -26.94
C GLN A 116 -14.79 0.82 -26.23
N THR A 117 -15.12 0.90 -24.94
CA THR A 117 -14.94 2.11 -24.13
C THR A 117 -13.45 2.46 -23.97
N LEU A 118 -12.58 1.48 -23.75
CA LEU A 118 -11.13 1.70 -23.67
C LEU A 118 -10.51 2.17 -24.99
N LEU A 119 -10.99 1.68 -26.13
CA LEU A 119 -10.44 1.98 -27.46
C LEU A 119 -11.09 3.18 -28.15
N GLY A 120 -12.25 3.64 -27.71
CA GLY A 120 -12.96 4.78 -28.32
C GLY A 120 -12.27 6.13 -28.12
N ASP A 121 -12.92 7.20 -28.58
CA ASP A 121 -12.41 8.58 -28.46
C ASP A 121 -13.20 9.43 -27.45
N SER A 122 -13.90 8.78 -26.53
CA SER A 122 -14.72 9.47 -25.53
C SER A 122 -13.89 9.97 -24.34
N THR A 123 -14.49 10.83 -23.52
CA THR A 123 -13.88 11.31 -22.26
C THR A 123 -13.52 10.15 -21.32
N GLU A 124 -14.35 9.12 -21.29
CA GLU A 124 -14.13 7.88 -20.54
C GLU A 124 -12.91 7.15 -21.07
N ALA A 125 -12.77 7.01 -22.38
CA ALA A 125 -11.60 6.41 -23.01
C ALA A 125 -10.31 7.16 -22.63
N HIS A 126 -10.34 8.49 -22.62
CA HIS A 126 -9.20 9.30 -22.18
C HIS A 126 -8.84 9.03 -20.71
N LYS A 127 -9.83 8.94 -19.80
CA LYS A 127 -9.57 8.59 -18.39
C LYS A 127 -8.96 7.19 -18.27
N LEU A 128 -9.48 6.21 -19.01
CA LEU A 128 -8.99 4.83 -18.96
C LEU A 128 -7.59 4.68 -19.58
N ARG A 129 -7.19 5.59 -20.49
CA ARG A 129 -5.85 5.61 -21.10
C ARG A 129 -4.84 6.46 -20.35
N ASN A 130 -5.06 6.81 -19.09
CA ASN A 130 -4.00 7.33 -18.22
C ASN A 130 -3.23 6.18 -17.57
N SER A 131 -1.91 6.32 -17.36
CA SER A 131 -1.13 5.30 -16.66
C SER A 131 -1.63 5.06 -15.24
N GLU A 132 -2.12 6.09 -14.56
CA GLU A 132 -2.55 6.03 -13.16
C GLU A 132 -3.87 5.30 -13.02
N SER A 133 -4.59 5.09 -14.11
CA SER A 133 -5.83 4.31 -14.12
C SER A 133 -5.58 2.83 -13.88
N TRP A 134 -4.35 2.35 -14.13
CA TRP A 134 -3.98 0.95 -14.06
C TRP A 134 -2.84 0.72 -13.07
N LEU A 135 -2.85 -0.43 -12.43
CA LEU A 135 -1.81 -0.91 -11.54
C LEU A 135 -1.15 -2.14 -12.14
N VAL A 136 0.16 -2.11 -12.37
CA VAL A 136 0.91 -3.31 -12.81
C VAL A 136 0.85 -4.33 -11.69
N ILE A 137 0.32 -5.51 -11.95
CA ILE A 137 0.21 -6.62 -11.01
C ILE A 137 1.25 -7.71 -11.27
N GLU A 138 1.73 -7.84 -12.50
CA GLU A 138 2.71 -8.86 -12.87
C GLU A 138 3.56 -8.37 -14.04
N VAL A 139 4.86 -8.66 -13.99
CA VAL A 139 5.83 -8.36 -15.04
C VAL A 139 6.54 -9.66 -15.38
N LYS A 140 6.56 -10.07 -16.66
CA LYS A 140 7.19 -11.30 -17.13
C LYS A 140 7.93 -11.09 -18.44
N GLN A 141 8.95 -11.89 -18.67
CA GLN A 141 9.60 -12.06 -19.96
C GLN A 141 9.79 -13.56 -20.21
N GLN A 142 9.42 -13.99 -21.41
CA GLN A 142 9.69 -15.35 -21.85
C GLN A 142 11.18 -15.49 -22.17
N LEU A 143 11.82 -16.54 -21.67
CA LEU A 143 13.22 -16.85 -21.99
C LEU A 143 13.26 -17.74 -23.25
N GLN A 144 14.14 -17.42 -24.19
CA GLN A 144 14.47 -18.37 -25.27
C GLN A 144 15.40 -19.44 -24.70
N LEU A 145 14.99 -20.71 -24.80
CA LEU A 145 15.82 -21.84 -24.43
C LEU A 145 16.85 -22.10 -25.55
N SER A 146 18.06 -22.53 -25.18
CA SER A 146 19.05 -23.00 -26.16
C SER A 146 18.52 -24.23 -26.91
N ALA A 147 18.96 -24.40 -28.17
CA ALA A 147 18.48 -25.44 -29.10
C ALA A 147 18.50 -26.90 -28.58
N GLU A 148 19.24 -27.20 -27.50
CA GLU A 148 19.26 -28.52 -26.84
C GLU A 148 18.04 -28.79 -25.92
N LEU A 149 17.27 -27.76 -25.57
CA LEU A 149 16.09 -27.81 -24.69
C LEU A 149 14.79 -27.45 -25.43
N ASP A 150 14.85 -27.29 -26.76
CA ASP A 150 13.70 -27.00 -27.60
C ASP A 150 12.71 -28.18 -27.57
N GLY A 151 11.64 -28.01 -26.79
CA GLY A 151 10.54 -28.99 -26.68
C GLY A 151 10.02 -29.26 -25.27
N SER A 152 10.67 -28.78 -24.19
CA SER A 152 10.28 -29.12 -22.81
C SER A 152 9.53 -28.02 -22.02
N GLY A 153 9.01 -26.98 -22.69
CA GLY A 153 8.14 -25.97 -22.09
C GLY A 153 8.72 -24.55 -22.11
N THR A 154 7.86 -23.54 -21.98
CA THR A 154 8.26 -22.12 -21.96
C THR A 154 8.66 -21.69 -20.56
N LEU A 155 9.94 -21.36 -20.36
CA LEU A 155 10.41 -20.76 -19.12
C LEU A 155 10.08 -19.25 -19.15
N LYS A 156 9.27 -18.79 -18.21
CA LYS A 156 8.98 -17.36 -18.01
C LYS A 156 9.63 -16.90 -16.72
N ARG A 157 10.38 -15.80 -16.77
CA ARG A 157 10.91 -15.11 -15.58
C ARG A 157 10.16 -13.82 -15.36
N GLY A 158 10.06 -13.37 -14.12
CA GLY A 158 9.31 -12.16 -13.79
C GLY A 158 9.04 -12.00 -12.32
N TYR A 159 8.34 -10.92 -11.97
CA TYR A 159 7.94 -10.61 -10.60
C TYR A 159 6.48 -10.16 -10.56
N ARG A 160 5.89 -10.22 -9.36
CA ARG A 160 4.59 -9.63 -9.08
C ARG A 160 4.80 -8.34 -8.31
N THR A 161 3.79 -7.48 -8.33
CA THR A 161 3.76 -6.33 -7.43
C THR A 161 2.85 -6.60 -6.25
N LEU A 162 2.92 -5.75 -5.24
CA LEU A 162 1.99 -5.78 -4.10
C LEU A 162 0.52 -5.67 -4.55
N TRP A 163 0.27 -5.04 -5.71
CA TRP A 163 -1.08 -4.86 -6.27
C TRP A 163 -1.72 -6.16 -6.78
N ALA A 164 -0.93 -7.18 -7.04
CA ALA A 164 -1.40 -8.42 -7.65
C ALA A 164 -2.32 -9.24 -6.75
N GLY A 165 -2.32 -8.94 -5.45
CA GLY A 165 -2.78 -9.87 -4.43
C GLY A 165 -2.07 -11.23 -4.55
N PRO A 166 -2.46 -12.22 -3.75
CA PRO A 166 -1.98 -13.58 -3.91
C PRO A 166 -2.41 -14.17 -5.27
N ALA A 167 -1.54 -14.97 -5.88
CA ALA A 167 -1.76 -15.58 -7.20
C ALA A 167 -2.86 -16.64 -7.17
N VAL A 168 -3.91 -16.50 -7.99
CA VAL A 168 -4.95 -17.53 -8.13
C VAL A 168 -4.61 -18.47 -9.29
N VAL A 169 -4.39 -19.74 -8.99
CA VAL A 169 -4.63 -20.87 -9.91
C VAL A 169 -5.81 -21.65 -9.35
N GLY A 170 -6.76 -22.01 -10.22
CA GLY A 170 -8.09 -22.48 -9.84
C GLY A 170 -8.16 -23.82 -9.10
N ALA A 171 -9.34 -24.01 -8.53
CA ALA A 171 -9.84 -25.15 -7.74
C ALA A 171 -9.32 -25.24 -6.30
N SER A 172 -10.25 -24.91 -5.37
CA SER A 172 -10.28 -25.34 -3.97
C SER A 172 -9.05 -24.99 -3.11
N TYR A 173 -8.98 -23.72 -2.73
CA TYR A 173 -8.37 -23.25 -1.48
C TYR A 173 -9.24 -22.05 -1.07
N ILE A 174 -10.14 -22.10 -0.08
CA ILE A 174 -9.81 -22.14 1.35
C ILE A 174 -8.30 -22.24 1.62
N ALA A 175 -7.57 -21.22 1.19
CA ALA A 175 -6.34 -20.83 1.87
C ALA A 175 -6.73 -19.53 2.53
N ALA A 176 -6.73 -19.55 3.86
CA ALA A 176 -6.94 -18.39 4.69
C ALA A 176 -6.36 -17.13 4.02
N ARG A 177 -7.20 -16.12 3.76
CA ARG A 177 -6.75 -14.76 4.05
C ARG A 177 -6.22 -14.89 5.47
N VAL A 178 -4.91 -14.81 5.66
CA VAL A 178 -4.44 -14.54 7.00
C VAL A 178 -4.92 -13.11 7.19
N ASP A 179 -6.08 -12.97 7.83
CA ASP A 179 -6.43 -11.74 8.52
C ASP A 179 -5.29 -11.58 9.51
N TYR A 180 -4.23 -10.89 9.09
CA TYR A 180 -3.15 -10.59 9.99
C TYR A 180 -3.78 -9.74 11.07
N THR A 181 -3.71 -10.25 12.28
CA THR A 181 -4.02 -9.49 13.47
C THR A 181 -3.20 -8.19 13.43
N LEU A 182 -3.70 -7.12 14.04
CA LEU A 182 -2.93 -5.88 14.19
C LEU A 182 -1.56 -6.20 14.80
N LYS A 183 -1.52 -7.15 15.73
CA LYS A 183 -0.31 -7.74 16.29
C LYS A 183 0.68 -8.24 15.22
N GLU A 184 0.27 -9.12 14.32
CA GLU A 184 1.15 -9.65 13.28
C GLU A 184 1.64 -8.57 12.31
N ILE A 185 0.82 -7.55 12.04
CA ILE A 185 1.20 -6.41 11.21
C ILE A 185 2.30 -5.59 11.88
N VAL A 186 2.13 -5.27 13.17
CA VAL A 186 3.12 -4.53 13.96
C VAL A 186 4.42 -5.32 14.07
N GLU A 187 4.34 -6.61 14.43
CA GLU A 187 5.52 -7.48 14.53
C GLU A 187 6.23 -7.58 13.18
N GLY A 188 5.49 -7.78 12.09
CA GLY A 188 6.06 -7.84 10.75
C GLY A 188 6.79 -6.55 10.37
N TYR A 189 6.25 -5.39 10.71
CA TYR A 189 6.92 -4.11 10.49
C TYR A 189 8.21 -3.99 11.29
N LEU A 190 8.16 -4.23 12.60
CA LEU A 190 9.29 -4.05 13.51
C LEU A 190 10.43 -5.03 13.17
N ASN A 191 10.10 -6.30 12.93
CA ASN A 191 11.08 -7.32 12.54
C ASN A 191 11.75 -6.99 11.20
N ARG A 192 10.98 -6.53 10.20
CA ARG A 192 11.54 -6.13 8.90
C ARG A 192 12.50 -4.94 8.99
N ARG A 193 12.28 -4.07 9.97
CA ARG A 193 13.15 -2.91 10.25
C ARG A 193 14.26 -3.23 11.24
N GLU A 194 14.35 -4.48 11.70
CA GLU A 194 15.30 -4.92 12.73
C GLU A 194 15.21 -4.08 14.01
N ILE A 195 14.01 -3.56 14.32
CA ILE A 195 13.78 -2.76 15.53
C ILE A 195 13.56 -3.73 16.69
N PRO A 196 14.41 -3.69 17.75
CA PRO A 196 14.23 -4.54 18.91
C PRO A 196 13.00 -4.09 19.71
N TYR A 197 12.20 -5.06 20.16
CA TYR A 197 10.99 -4.80 20.93
C TYR A 197 10.72 -5.89 21.96
N GLU A 198 9.90 -5.58 22.96
CA GLU A 198 9.41 -6.53 23.96
C GLU A 198 7.89 -6.43 24.10
N TRP A 199 7.24 -7.58 24.30
CA TRP A 199 5.83 -7.60 24.70
C TRP A 199 5.74 -7.43 26.21
N ILE A 200 5.10 -6.36 26.67
CA ILE A 200 4.86 -6.14 28.11
C ILE A 200 3.49 -6.66 28.55
N THR A 201 2.54 -6.76 27.61
CA THR A 201 1.27 -7.47 27.76
C THR A 201 0.96 -8.23 26.46
N GLU A 202 -0.20 -8.88 26.36
CA GLU A 202 -0.61 -9.54 25.10
C GLU A 202 -0.93 -8.56 23.96
N SER A 203 -1.20 -7.28 24.30
CA SER A 203 -1.67 -6.23 23.39
C SER A 203 -0.79 -4.98 23.36
N ILE A 204 0.32 -4.95 24.11
CA ILE A 204 1.23 -3.80 24.17
C ILE A 204 2.67 -4.25 23.95
N ILE A 205 3.28 -3.68 22.91
CA ILE A 205 4.71 -3.73 22.63
C ILE A 205 5.38 -2.49 23.23
N ARG A 206 6.56 -2.67 23.80
CA ARG A 206 7.48 -1.62 24.20
C ARG A 206 8.76 -1.72 23.38
N LEU A 207 9.26 -0.56 22.93
CA LEU A 207 10.57 -0.45 22.31
C LEU A 207 11.25 0.86 22.74
N THR A 208 12.57 0.91 22.55
CA THR A 208 13.34 2.14 22.75
C THR A 208 13.65 2.73 21.38
N TYR A 209 13.36 4.01 21.19
CA TYR A 209 13.66 4.72 19.97
C TYR A 209 14.76 5.75 20.22
N GLU A 210 15.76 5.77 19.34
CA GLU A 210 16.87 6.72 19.34
C GLU A 210 16.64 7.70 18.18
N GLY A 211 16.27 8.93 18.53
CA GLY A 211 16.15 10.04 17.60
C GLY A 211 17.42 10.88 17.54
N GLU A 212 17.38 11.97 16.78
CA GLU A 212 18.49 12.92 16.68
C GLU A 212 18.66 13.74 17.97
N ASN A 213 17.56 14.03 18.67
CA ASN A 213 17.54 14.93 19.83
C ASN A 213 17.43 14.20 21.17
N GLY A 214 17.19 12.88 21.17
CA GLY A 214 17.07 12.12 22.41
C GLY A 214 16.73 10.65 22.23
N THR A 215 16.58 9.97 23.37
CA THR A 215 16.17 8.57 23.42
C THR A 215 14.94 8.46 24.31
N TRP A 216 13.92 7.76 23.83
CA TRP A 216 12.66 7.63 24.56
C TRP A 216 12.01 6.26 24.34
N ILE A 217 10.97 6.01 25.13
CA ILE A 217 10.20 4.77 25.05
C ILE A 217 9.02 4.96 24.10
N VAL A 218 8.83 3.99 23.22
CA VAL A 218 7.64 3.89 22.37
C VAL A 218 6.80 2.70 22.80
N LEU A 219 5.51 2.93 23.00
CA LEU A 219 4.53 1.88 23.22
C LEU A 219 3.63 1.74 22.00
N VAL A 220 3.45 0.52 21.51
CA VAL A 220 2.47 0.21 20.46
C VAL A 220 1.38 -0.66 21.07
N ARG A 221 0.14 -0.18 21.06
CA ARG A 221 -1.03 -0.92 21.55
C ARG A 221 -1.89 -1.38 20.37
N THR A 222 -2.24 -2.65 20.36
CA THR A 222 -3.14 -3.27 19.39
C THR A 222 -4.40 -3.75 20.09
N ASP A 223 -5.56 -3.24 19.69
CA ASP A 223 -6.88 -3.66 20.19
C ASP A 223 -7.61 -4.42 19.09
N GLU A 224 -7.50 -5.75 19.09
CA GLU A 224 -8.08 -6.61 18.05
C GLU A 224 -9.61 -6.61 18.05
N GLU A 225 -10.24 -6.45 19.23
CA GLU A 225 -11.71 -6.40 19.32
C GLU A 225 -12.25 -5.13 18.68
N LYS A 226 -11.60 -3.99 18.95
CA LYS A 226 -12.01 -2.69 18.41
C LYS A 226 -11.39 -2.34 17.06
N GLN A 227 -10.47 -3.17 16.57
CA GLN A 227 -9.66 -2.89 15.38
C GLN A 227 -8.94 -1.53 15.45
N VAL A 228 -8.37 -1.18 16.61
CA VAL A 228 -7.62 0.09 16.79
C VAL A 228 -6.15 -0.18 17.09
N CYS A 229 -5.26 0.54 16.41
CA CYS A 229 -3.83 0.56 16.72
C CYS A 229 -3.40 1.95 17.19
N LEU A 230 -2.65 2.01 18.30
CA LEU A 230 -2.11 3.24 18.86
C LEU A 230 -0.60 3.13 19.01
N VAL A 231 0.10 4.22 18.73
CA VAL A 231 1.53 4.39 19.00
C VAL A 231 1.69 5.58 19.92
N TYR A 232 2.45 5.40 20.99
CA TYR A 232 2.79 6.43 21.97
C TYR A 232 4.30 6.57 22.03
N SER A 233 4.83 7.77 21.81
CA SER A 233 6.17 8.13 22.24
C SER A 233 6.07 8.81 23.59
N ILE A 234 6.69 8.23 24.63
CA ILE A 234 6.64 8.75 26.00
C ILE A 234 7.91 9.56 26.24
N PHE A 235 7.77 10.84 26.56
CA PHE A 235 8.90 11.69 26.88
C PHE A 235 9.60 11.17 28.16
N PRO A 236 10.96 11.15 28.21
CA PRO A 236 11.69 10.46 29.27
C PRO A 236 11.62 11.13 30.65
N GLU A 237 11.22 12.40 30.71
CA GLU A 237 11.15 13.21 31.93
C GLU A 237 9.70 13.65 32.20
N PHE A 238 9.32 13.68 33.48
CA PHE A 238 8.02 14.21 33.89
C PHE A 238 8.07 15.74 33.94
N VAL A 239 7.01 16.39 33.48
CA VAL A 239 6.88 17.85 33.57
C VAL A 239 6.67 18.26 35.03
N PRO A 240 7.55 19.11 35.61
CA PRO A 240 7.42 19.60 36.99
C PRO A 240 6.10 20.33 37.21
N GLU A 241 5.53 20.24 38.42
CA GLU A 241 4.22 20.81 38.74
C GLU A 241 4.13 22.30 38.39
N GLU A 242 5.20 23.05 38.66
CA GLU A 242 5.29 24.48 38.36
C GLU A 242 5.23 24.81 36.86
N HIS A 243 5.66 23.91 35.98
CA HIS A 243 5.73 24.15 34.51
C HIS A 243 4.58 23.49 33.74
N ARG A 244 3.78 22.61 34.37
CA ARG A 244 2.68 21.89 33.70
C ARG A 244 1.66 22.80 33.04
N GLY A 245 1.34 23.93 33.66
CA GLY A 245 0.36 24.88 33.13
C GLY A 245 0.81 25.50 31.80
N GLU A 246 2.05 26.01 31.77
CA GLU A 246 2.66 26.61 30.58
C GLU A 246 2.88 25.58 29.48
N MET A 247 3.41 24.40 29.84
CA MET A 247 3.57 23.27 28.91
C MET A 247 2.22 22.86 28.30
N ALA A 248 1.14 22.78 29.08
CA ALA A 248 -0.17 22.42 28.56
C ALA A 248 -0.66 23.43 27.51
N VAL A 249 -0.47 24.73 27.74
CA VAL A 249 -0.86 25.78 26.78
C VAL A 249 -0.04 25.64 25.50
N TYR A 250 1.28 25.51 25.62
CA TYR A 250 2.18 25.31 24.47
C TYR A 250 1.75 24.10 23.62
N LEU A 251 1.57 22.93 24.25
CA LEU A 251 1.18 21.71 23.54
C LEU A 251 -0.21 21.81 22.89
N ILE A 252 -1.15 22.54 23.49
CA ILE A 252 -2.48 22.79 22.90
C ILE A 252 -2.37 23.64 21.64
N GLU A 253 -1.50 24.66 21.64
CA GLU A 253 -1.24 25.49 20.47
C GLU A 253 -0.60 24.67 19.35
N GLU A 254 0.44 23.88 19.65
CA GLU A 254 1.07 23.00 18.67
C GLU A 254 0.08 21.95 18.12
N ASN A 255 -0.77 21.38 18.97
CA ASN A 255 -1.81 20.44 18.56
C ASN A 255 -2.82 21.02 17.56
N TYR A 256 -2.99 22.34 17.51
CA TYR A 256 -3.92 22.98 16.57
C TYR A 256 -3.46 22.81 15.11
N ASP A 257 -2.15 22.80 14.87
CA ASP A 257 -1.56 22.76 13.53
C ASP A 257 -1.16 21.34 13.09
N LEU A 258 -1.17 20.36 14.00
CA LEU A 258 -0.82 18.98 13.69
C LEU A 258 -1.89 18.28 12.83
N VAL A 259 -1.44 17.71 11.71
CA VAL A 259 -2.31 16.97 10.77
C VAL A 259 -2.59 15.54 11.25
N VAL A 260 -1.61 14.89 11.88
CA VAL A 260 -1.70 13.49 12.34
C VAL A 260 -1.06 13.38 13.71
N GLY A 261 -1.84 12.92 14.68
CA GLY A 261 -1.41 12.74 16.06
C GLY A 261 -1.58 13.98 16.94
N ASN A 262 -1.27 13.84 18.21
CA ASN A 262 -1.37 14.92 19.20
C ASN A 262 -0.45 14.65 20.40
N PHE A 263 -0.02 15.71 21.07
CA PHE A 263 0.57 15.63 22.40
C PHE A 263 -0.51 15.46 23.48
N GLU A 264 -0.19 14.71 24.52
CA GLU A 264 -0.98 14.50 25.73
C GLU A 264 -0.08 14.76 26.95
N LEU A 265 -0.62 15.44 27.96
CA LEU A 265 0.04 15.71 29.23
C LEU A 265 -0.89 15.25 30.37
N ASP A 266 -0.40 14.38 31.25
CA ASP A 266 -1.10 14.08 32.50
C ASP A 266 -0.85 15.19 33.52
N THR A 267 -1.91 15.92 33.86
CA THR A 267 -1.85 17.04 34.81
C THR A 267 -1.49 16.61 36.24
N THR A 268 -1.63 15.32 36.57
CA THR A 268 -1.40 14.78 37.92
C THR A 268 0.08 14.54 38.19
N ASP A 269 0.77 13.84 37.30
CA ASP A 269 2.17 13.44 37.49
C ASP A 269 3.14 14.08 36.49
N GLY A 270 2.63 14.68 35.40
CA GLY A 270 3.44 15.33 34.37
C GLY A 270 3.90 14.38 33.27
N GLU A 271 3.34 13.18 33.12
CA GLU A 271 3.67 12.29 31.99
C GLU A 271 3.31 13.00 30.68
N LEU A 272 4.31 13.22 29.83
CA LEU A 272 4.13 13.80 28.49
C LEU A 272 4.33 12.71 27.45
N ARG A 273 3.42 12.65 26.47
CA ARG A 273 3.52 11.71 25.35
C ARG A 273 2.98 12.28 24.06
N TYR A 274 3.49 11.77 22.94
CA TYR A 274 2.94 11.99 21.61
C TYR A 274 2.19 10.75 21.13
N ARG A 275 0.92 10.91 20.76
CA ARG A 275 0.04 9.82 20.35
C ARG A 275 -0.29 9.93 18.86
N THR A 276 -0.22 8.80 18.17
CA THR A 276 -0.87 8.58 16.87
C THR A 276 -1.75 7.34 16.96
N SER A 277 -2.92 7.35 16.32
CA SER A 277 -3.83 6.21 16.34
C SER A 277 -4.55 6.05 15.01
N ILE A 278 -4.95 4.83 14.70
CA ILE A 278 -5.76 4.50 13.53
C ILE A 278 -6.88 3.53 13.90
N ASP A 279 -8.07 3.81 13.38
CA ASP A 279 -9.22 2.91 13.38
C ASP A 279 -9.21 2.11 12.07
N ALA A 280 -9.15 0.79 12.20
CA ALA A 280 -9.04 -0.17 11.11
C ALA A 280 -10.32 -1.03 10.93
N GLU A 281 -11.43 -0.69 11.59
CA GLU A 281 -12.67 -1.49 11.59
C GLU A 281 -13.21 -1.78 10.18
N ASN A 282 -13.10 -0.81 9.27
CA ASN A 282 -13.61 -0.91 7.89
C ASN A 282 -12.51 -0.90 6.82
N ALA A 283 -11.25 -0.84 7.24
CA ALA A 283 -10.08 -0.84 6.37
C ALA A 283 -8.95 -1.59 7.06
N HIS A 284 -8.59 -2.77 6.55
CA HIS A 284 -7.52 -3.57 7.12
C HIS A 284 -6.23 -2.74 7.24
N LEU A 285 -5.68 -2.65 8.46
CA LEU A 285 -4.39 -2.02 8.69
C LEU A 285 -3.34 -2.74 7.84
N THR A 286 -2.59 -1.99 7.04
CA THR A 286 -1.46 -2.56 6.31
C THR A 286 -0.16 -2.21 7.03
N MET A 287 0.88 -3.02 6.80
CA MET A 287 2.22 -2.75 7.34
C MET A 287 2.77 -1.37 6.89
N GLU A 288 2.37 -0.90 5.71
CA GLU A 288 2.72 0.44 5.22
C GLU A 288 2.01 1.55 5.98
N LEU A 289 0.69 1.41 6.20
CA LEU A 289 -0.08 2.37 6.99
C LEU A 289 0.41 2.42 8.44
N PHE A 290 0.68 1.26 9.05
CA PHE A 290 1.32 1.21 10.36
C PHE A 290 2.70 1.89 10.35
N GLY A 291 3.51 1.64 9.31
CA GLY A 291 4.80 2.30 9.16
C GLY A 291 4.73 3.83 9.07
N GLN A 292 3.73 4.37 8.38
CA GLN A 292 3.47 5.82 8.32
C GLN A 292 3.02 6.37 9.68
N LEU A 293 2.14 5.63 10.38
CA LEU A 293 1.67 5.98 11.72
C LEU A 293 2.85 6.03 12.71
N PHE A 294 3.65 4.96 12.75
CA PHE A 294 4.83 4.82 13.60
C PHE A 294 5.87 5.90 13.29
N LYS A 295 6.20 6.11 12.01
CA LYS A 295 7.20 7.11 11.60
C LYS A 295 6.77 8.52 11.98
N THR A 296 5.52 8.89 11.71
CA THR A 296 4.97 10.20 12.09
C THR A 296 5.09 10.41 13.60
N ASN A 297 4.79 9.39 14.39
CA ASN A 297 4.87 9.46 15.84
C ASN A 297 6.28 9.80 16.35
N VAL A 298 7.27 9.02 15.94
CA VAL A 298 8.65 9.17 16.43
C VAL A 298 9.32 10.43 15.88
N VAL A 299 9.04 10.81 14.62
CA VAL A 299 9.60 12.02 14.02
C VAL A 299 9.05 13.28 14.70
N ASN A 300 7.76 13.33 15.01
CA ASN A 300 7.20 14.49 15.72
C ASN A 300 7.73 14.55 17.15
N MET A 301 7.85 13.43 17.88
CA MET A 301 8.49 13.46 19.20
C MET A 301 9.91 14.01 19.12
N ASP A 302 10.72 13.55 18.16
CA ASP A 302 12.09 14.01 17.99
C ASP A 302 12.17 15.50 17.64
N HIS A 303 11.26 15.98 16.77
CA HIS A 303 11.21 17.38 16.33
C HIS A 303 10.97 18.33 17.50
N TYR A 304 10.04 17.98 18.39
CA TYR A 304 9.68 18.79 19.55
C TYR A 304 10.54 18.51 20.79
N PHE A 305 11.41 17.50 20.74
CA PHE A 305 12.13 16.98 21.91
C PHE A 305 12.88 18.08 22.66
N TYR A 306 13.66 18.89 21.93
CA TYR A 306 14.47 19.96 22.50
C TYR A 306 13.62 21.03 23.20
N VAL A 307 12.55 21.49 22.55
CA VAL A 307 11.68 22.54 23.09
C VAL A 307 10.92 22.05 24.31
N ILE A 308 10.47 20.80 24.31
CA ILE A 308 9.85 20.17 25.49
C ILE A 308 10.87 20.08 26.64
N GLN A 309 12.10 19.67 26.35
CA GLN A 309 13.16 19.58 27.35
C GLN A 309 13.49 20.94 27.96
N GLU A 310 13.61 21.98 27.13
CA GLU A 310 13.84 23.36 27.56
C GLU A 310 12.69 23.85 28.44
N GLY A 311 11.43 23.64 28.01
CA GLY A 311 10.25 24.00 28.80
C GLY A 311 10.15 23.26 30.14
N ILE A 312 10.68 22.04 30.24
CA ILE A 312 10.79 21.31 31.51
C ILE A 312 11.81 21.98 32.44
N GLN A 313 12.95 22.42 31.91
CA GLN A 313 14.07 22.96 32.70
C GLN A 313 13.88 24.43 33.09
N GLU A 314 13.34 25.24 32.18
CA GLU A 314 13.34 26.71 32.28
C GLU A 314 11.93 27.32 32.32
N GLY A 315 10.88 26.55 31.99
CA GLY A 315 9.52 27.07 31.78
C GLY A 315 9.33 27.73 30.40
N PHE A 316 8.11 28.15 30.07
CA PHE A 316 7.84 28.93 28.86
C PHE A 316 7.49 30.37 29.26
N LEU A 317 8.36 31.32 28.92
CA LEU A 317 8.26 32.74 29.31
C LEU A 317 6.99 33.46 28.83
#